data_AF-A0A2D6U3M5-F1
#
_entry.id   AF-A0A2D6U3M5-F1
#
_cell.length_a   1.000
_cell.length_b   1.000
_cell.length_c   1.000
_cell.angle_alpha   90.00
_cell.angle_beta   90.00
_cell.angle_gamma   90.00
#
_symmetry.space_group_name_H-M   'P 1'
#
loop_
_entity.id
_entity.type
_entity.pdbx_description
1 polymer ?
#
loop_
_entity_poly.entity_id
_entity_poly.type
_entity_poly.pdbx_seq_one_letter_code
_entity_poly.pdbx_strand_id
1 'polypeptide(L)'
;MSTKWKITLEVQSTSSENTSSLKAALITDCEIIDNENSFSIEIIEHKAKDLRAMWNTRIRGLIAVDSLMTVLDGLDLGEDSSTSNV
;
A
#
# COMPACT_ATOMS: atom_id res chain seq x y z
N MET A 1 -12.62 -26.81 -18.48
CA MET A 1 -12.48 -25.84 -17.37
C MET A 1 -11.05 -25.32 -17.39
N SER A 2 -10.81 -24.02 -17.54
CA SER A 2 -9.44 -23.47 -17.34
C SER A 2 -9.22 -23.19 -15.85
N THR A 3 -7.99 -23.35 -15.37
CA THR A 3 -7.65 -23.04 -13.98
C THR A 3 -7.79 -21.54 -13.74
N LYS A 4 -8.50 -21.18 -12.68
CA LYS A 4 -8.65 -19.79 -12.21
C LYS A 4 -7.76 -19.59 -10.99
N TRP A 5 -6.80 -18.69 -11.09
CA TRP A 5 -5.91 -18.31 -10.00
C TRP A 5 -6.44 -17.02 -9.38
N LYS A 6 -6.40 -16.93 -8.06
CA LYS A 6 -6.89 -15.77 -7.30
C LYS A 6 -5.95 -15.49 -6.14
N ILE A 7 -5.62 -14.22 -5.94
CA ILE A 7 -5.00 -13.70 -4.72
C ILE A 7 -5.83 -12.52 -4.24
N THR A 8 -6.03 -12.46 -2.93
CA THR A 8 -6.59 -11.32 -2.23
C THR A 8 -5.51 -10.74 -1.33
N LEU A 9 -5.37 -9.43 -1.33
CA LEU A 9 -4.51 -8.70 -0.41
C LEU A 9 -5.37 -7.75 0.39
N GLU A 10 -5.20 -7.79 1.70
CA GLU A 10 -5.71 -6.81 2.64
C GLU A 10 -4.53 -6.00 3.18
N VAL A 11 -4.70 -4.68 3.24
CA VAL A 11 -3.67 -3.73 3.68
C VAL A 11 -4.23 -2.83 4.75
N GLN A 12 -3.50 -2.71 5.84
CA GLN A 12 -3.76 -1.81 6.95
C GLN A 12 -2.42 -1.25 7.45
N SER A 13 -2.36 0.05 7.71
CA SER A 13 -1.21 0.70 8.32
C SER A 13 -1.51 1.15 9.75
N THR A 14 -0.54 1.82 10.39
CA THR A 14 -0.61 2.33 11.77
C THR A 14 -1.63 3.46 11.96
N SER A 15 -1.97 4.18 10.87
CA SER A 15 -2.97 5.25 10.87
C SER A 15 -3.91 5.13 9.66
N SER A 16 -5.08 5.75 9.77
CA SER A 16 -6.04 5.86 8.66
C SER A 16 -5.49 6.67 7.48
N GLU A 17 -4.66 7.67 7.78
CA GLU A 17 -3.95 8.49 6.77
C GLU A 17 -2.94 7.65 6.00
N ASN A 18 -2.07 6.89 6.70
CA ASN A 18 -1.10 6.02 6.05
C ASN A 18 -1.79 4.91 5.24
N THR A 19 -2.89 4.37 5.76
CA THR A 19 -3.72 3.40 5.04
C THR A 19 -4.32 4.02 3.76
N SER A 20 -4.77 5.28 3.81
CA SER A 20 -5.27 6.01 2.65
C SER A 20 -4.18 6.31 1.63
N SER A 21 -2.97 6.62 2.07
CA SER A 21 -1.81 6.85 1.20
C SER A 21 -1.38 5.55 0.49
N LEU A 22 -1.39 4.40 1.18
CA LEU A 22 -1.16 3.09 0.54
C LEU A 22 -2.27 2.74 -0.45
N LYS A 23 -3.53 3.06 -0.14
CA LYS A 23 -4.66 2.88 -1.04
C LYS A 23 -4.52 3.69 -2.32
N ALA A 24 -4.10 4.95 -2.20
CA ALA A 24 -3.87 5.83 -3.35
C ALA A 24 -2.80 5.29 -4.31
N ALA A 25 -1.84 4.52 -3.81
CA ALA A 25 -0.81 3.86 -4.63
C ALA A 25 -1.38 2.79 -5.59
N LEU A 26 -2.59 2.31 -5.34
CA LEU A 26 -3.21 1.19 -6.06
C LEU A 26 -4.48 1.57 -6.83
N ILE A 27 -5.03 2.76 -6.59
CA ILE A 27 -6.36 3.17 -7.07
C ILE A 27 -6.45 3.28 -8.60
N THR A 28 -5.32 3.52 -9.27
CA THR A 28 -5.25 3.57 -10.74
C THR A 28 -5.19 2.19 -11.38
N ASP A 29 -4.81 1.16 -10.62
CA ASP A 29 -4.35 -0.12 -11.16
C ASP A 29 -5.28 -1.30 -10.85
N CYS A 30 -6.20 -1.14 -9.89
CA CYS A 30 -7.18 -2.16 -9.52
C CYS A 30 -8.38 -1.57 -8.78
N GLU A 31 -9.49 -2.31 -8.83
CA GLU A 31 -10.65 -2.05 -7.98
C GLU A 31 -10.26 -2.26 -6.50
N ILE A 32 -10.57 -1.26 -5.69
CA ILE A 32 -10.34 -1.28 -4.24
C ILE A 32 -11.65 -1.61 -3.53
N ILE A 33 -11.57 -2.50 -2.54
CA ILE A 33 -12.64 -2.80 -1.60
C ILE A 33 -12.30 -2.11 -0.29
N ASP A 34 -13.02 -1.06 0.06
CA ASP A 34 -12.85 -0.36 1.34
C ASP A 34 -13.44 -1.19 2.49
N ASN A 35 -12.67 -1.29 3.58
CA ASN A 35 -13.10 -1.85 4.86
C ASN A 35 -13.05 -0.74 5.93
N GLU A 36 -13.46 -1.05 7.17
CA GLU A 36 -13.52 -0.04 8.25
C GLU A 36 -12.15 0.59 8.55
N ASN A 37 -11.09 -0.24 8.65
CA ASN A 37 -9.74 0.19 9.02
C ASN A 37 -8.66 -0.27 8.03
N SER A 38 -9.08 -0.85 6.92
CA SER A 38 -8.20 -1.46 5.92
C SER A 38 -8.80 -1.27 4.53
N PHE A 39 -8.06 -1.68 3.51
CA PHE A 39 -8.64 -1.87 2.19
C PHE A 39 -8.14 -3.19 1.61
N SER A 40 -8.84 -3.71 0.61
CA SER A 40 -8.47 -4.95 -0.05
C SER A 40 -8.47 -4.81 -1.56
N ILE A 41 -7.65 -5.63 -2.21
CA ILE A 41 -7.67 -5.82 -3.66
C ILE A 41 -7.77 -7.30 -3.98
N GLU A 42 -8.40 -7.59 -5.12
CA GLU A 42 -8.52 -8.95 -5.64
C GLU A 42 -7.93 -9.03 -7.05
N ILE A 43 -7.03 -9.98 -7.26
CA ILE A 43 -6.44 -10.24 -8.58
C ILE A 43 -6.84 -11.64 -9.00
N ILE A 44 -7.52 -11.74 -10.13
CA ILE A 44 -7.98 -12.99 -10.74
C ILE A 44 -7.33 -13.13 -12.10
N GLU A 45 -6.69 -14.28 -12.35
CA GLU A 45 -6.06 -14.56 -13.63
C GLU A 45 -6.22 -16.02 -14.05
N HIS A 46 -6.20 -16.27 -15.35
CA HIS A 46 -6.29 -17.63 -15.91
C HIS A 46 -4.92 -18.32 -16.05
N LYS A 47 -3.82 -17.57 -15.93
CA LYS A 47 -2.45 -18.08 -15.97
C LYS A 47 -1.70 -17.67 -14.72
N ALA A 48 -1.13 -18.64 -14.01
CA ALA A 48 -0.36 -18.39 -12.79
C ALA A 48 0.77 -17.37 -12.97
N LYS A 49 1.43 -17.38 -14.14
CA LYS A 49 2.50 -16.43 -14.45
C LYS A 49 2.02 -14.98 -14.54
N ASP A 50 0.80 -14.78 -15.02
CA ASP A 50 0.20 -13.45 -15.17
C ASP A 50 -0.27 -12.95 -13.80
N LEU A 51 -0.86 -13.83 -12.97
CA LEU A 51 -1.17 -13.52 -11.57
C LEU A 51 0.08 -13.05 -10.82
N ARG A 52 1.18 -13.78 -10.94
CA ARG A 52 2.45 -13.43 -10.30
C ARG A 52 2.98 -12.08 -10.80
N ALA A 53 2.87 -11.80 -12.09
CA ALA A 53 3.31 -10.53 -12.66
C ALA A 53 2.47 -9.37 -12.12
N MET A 54 1.14 -9.51 -12.11
CA MET A 54 0.19 -8.52 -11.59
C MET A 54 0.42 -8.26 -10.10
N TRP A 55 0.61 -9.32 -9.32
CA TRP A 55 0.94 -9.28 -7.90
C TRP A 55 2.24 -8.51 -7.63
N ASN A 56 3.32 -8.89 -8.31
CA ASN A 56 4.64 -8.28 -8.10
C ASN A 56 4.65 -6.79 -8.39
N THR A 57 3.96 -6.33 -9.44
CA THR A 57 3.87 -4.90 -9.77
C THR A 57 3.21 -4.12 -8.63
N ARG A 58 2.09 -4.61 -8.10
CA ARG A 58 1.32 -3.93 -7.04
C ARG A 58 2.07 -3.93 -5.71
N ILE A 59 2.69 -5.04 -5.34
CA ILE A 59 3.54 -5.11 -4.15
C ILE A 59 4.73 -4.15 -4.23
N ARG A 60 5.38 -4.02 -5.39
CA ARG A 60 6.47 -3.03 -5.54
C ARG A 60 5.98 -1.59 -5.39
N GLY A 61 4.79 -1.27 -5.91
CA GLY A 61 4.15 0.04 -5.72
C GLY A 61 3.90 0.34 -4.24
N LEU A 62 3.32 -0.62 -3.51
CA LEU A 62 3.10 -0.49 -2.07
C LEU A 62 4.41 -0.31 -1.28
N ILE A 63 5.45 -1.09 -1.57
CA ILE A 63 6.77 -0.96 -0.92
C ILE A 63 7.37 0.43 -1.14
N ALA A 64 7.26 0.99 -2.35
CA ALA A 64 7.79 2.31 -2.66
C ALA A 64 7.08 3.40 -1.84
N VAL A 65 5.76 3.31 -1.72
CA VAL A 65 4.95 4.28 -0.98
C VAL A 65 5.13 4.14 0.54
N ASP A 66 5.22 2.92 1.06
CA ASP A 66 5.53 2.63 2.47
C ASP A 66 6.93 3.17 2.88
N SER A 67 7.92 2.98 2.01
CA SER A 67 9.27 3.52 2.23
C SER A 67 9.28 5.05 2.24
N LEU A 68 8.49 5.69 1.37
CA LEU A 68 8.36 7.14 1.34
C LEU A 68 7.73 7.67 2.63
N MET A 69 6.66 7.04 3.11
CA MET A 69 6.02 7.42 4.38
C MET A 69 6.99 7.32 5.54
N THR A 70 7.75 6.23 5.63
CA THR A 70 8.74 6.04 6.69
C THR A 70 9.78 7.17 6.71
N VAL A 71 10.20 7.65 5.54
CA VAL A 71 11.14 8.78 5.44
C VAL A 71 10.47 10.10 5.86
N LEU A 72 9.23 10.35 5.43
CA LEU A 72 8.50 11.56 5.76
C LEU A 72 8.19 11.65 7.27
N ASP A 73 7.72 10.56 7.88
CA ASP A 73 7.45 10.47 9.32
C ASP A 73 8.74 10.69 10.14
N GLY A 74 9.88 10.25 9.62
CA GLY A 74 11.19 10.47 10.24
C GLY A 74 11.71 11.91 10.12
N LEU A 75 11.25 12.67 9.11
CA LEU A 75 11.61 14.08 8.93
C LEU A 75 10.80 14.99 9.86
N ASP A 76 9.55 14.63 10.17
CA ASP A 76 8.65 15.40 11.03
C ASP A 76 9.13 15.48 12.50
N LEU A 77 10.02 14.57 12.92
CA LEU A 77 10.66 14.57 14.25
C LEU A 77 11.86 15.54 14.36
N GLY A 78 12.25 16.21 13.27
CA GLY A 78 13.49 17.00 13.19
C GLY A 78 13.37 18.51 13.47
N GLU A 79 12.17 19.10 13.47
CA GLU A 79 12.02 20.56 13.45
C GLU A 79 11.77 21.24 14.81
N ASP A 80 11.56 20.50 15.91
CA ASP A 80 11.23 21.10 17.23
C ASP A 80 12.41 21.29 18.20
N SER A 81 13.65 21.04 17.78
CA SER A 81 14.84 21.27 18.61
C SER A 81 15.57 22.57 18.25
N SER A 82 14.93 23.72 18.49
CA SER A 82 15.65 24.99 18.65
C SER A 82 15.45 25.54 20.05
N THR A 83 16.51 25.40 20.83
CA THR A 83 16.72 25.81 22.21
C THR A 83 16.29 27.24 22.51
N SER A 84 15.43 27.40 23.51
CA SER A 84 15.29 28.62 24.30
C SER A 84 16.59 28.86 25.07
N ASN A 85 17.37 29.86 24.65
CA ASN A 85 18.44 30.41 25.48
C ASN A 85 17.93 31.65 26.22
N VAL A 86 18.14 31.59 27.54
CA VAL A 86 17.91 32.59 28.59
C VAL A 86 18.67 33.88 28.32
#